data_AF-A0A7S2UM18-F1
#
_entry.id   AF-A0A7S2UM18-F1
#
_cell.length_a   1.000
_cell.length_b   1.000
_cell.length_c   1.000
_cell.angle_alpha   90.00
_cell.angle_beta   90.00
_cell.angle_gamma   90.00
#
_symmetry.space_group_name_H-M   'P 1'
#
loop_
_entity.id
_entity.type
_entity.pdbx_description
1 polymer ?
#
loop_
_entity_poly.entity_id
_entity_poly.type
_entity_poly.pdbx_seq_one_letter_code
_entity_poly.pdbx_strand_id
1 'polypeptide(L)'
;MSSPVERDNNDNRNCDEASNTYVEEDEDPGIADAMLQRGEYLRQLRLLAQADEAERHADVQEEPHENDLEPQDQTDELPDSHKTVLRYESYLSHQRYYDDLKHVDINFIDYGIVTGSEPQTGGRLIVEQEKALGKGGLCWDAAFILAEHLIQTEPEWNVCKNVTRVVELGSGTGVCGLLLAKAVSNCHVCITDLPQLEELMRRNLNLNFSATQHEKEGLTLADLVALYNSNDLPSDDNRKPSAGTASAAVLRWGEPKDYRDGPFNIIVGADVVASLYDPRALAETIHALSDDRTIVYLSYKGRLSGPHDIFENAMESLFGIVERVKPSSRNKNPGVWILKATNKI
;
A
#
# COMPACT_ATOMS: atom_id res chain seq x y z
N MET A 1 -36.92 10.54 58.48
CA MET A 1 -36.82 9.91 59.81
C MET A 1 -38.01 8.98 59.99
N SER A 2 -37.72 7.75 60.46
CA SER A 2 -38.64 6.76 61.02
C SER A 2 -39.44 5.86 60.06
N SER A 3 -38.84 4.71 59.71
CA SER A 3 -39.46 3.37 59.86
C SER A 3 -39.43 2.96 61.36
N PRO A 4 -39.86 1.77 61.84
CA PRO A 4 -40.37 0.55 61.18
C PRO A 4 -41.57 -0.11 61.92
N VAL A 5 -42.06 -1.30 61.50
CA VAL A 5 -42.15 -2.54 62.31
C VAL A 5 -42.45 -3.74 61.39
N GLU A 6 -41.63 -4.77 61.56
CA GLU A 6 -41.56 -6.09 60.95
C GLU A 6 -42.70 -7.06 61.33
N ARG A 7 -42.93 -8.12 60.53
CA ARG A 7 -42.61 -9.52 60.89
C ARG A 7 -43.12 -10.55 59.85
N ASP A 8 -42.16 -11.19 59.18
CA ASP A 8 -41.85 -12.63 59.11
C ASP A 8 -42.87 -13.74 58.74
N ASN A 9 -42.35 -14.59 57.82
CA ASN A 9 -42.55 -16.03 57.57
C ASN A 9 -43.82 -16.46 56.80
N ASN A 10 -43.81 -17.38 55.83
CA ASN A 10 -42.86 -18.46 55.53
C ASN A 10 -43.07 -18.99 54.07
N ASP A 11 -41.98 -19.49 53.49
CA ASP A 11 -41.79 -20.43 52.38
C ASP A 11 -43.01 -21.12 51.70
N ASN A 12 -43.08 -21.08 50.36
CA ASN A 12 -42.56 -22.16 49.48
C ASN A 12 -42.98 -21.98 48.00
N ARG A 13 -41.96 -21.90 47.13
CA ARG A 13 -41.80 -22.58 45.83
C ARG A 13 -43.04 -22.79 44.94
N ASN A 14 -43.11 -22.10 43.80
CA ASN A 14 -42.88 -22.74 42.49
C ASN A 14 -42.70 -21.72 41.34
N CYS A 15 -41.58 -21.90 40.64
CA CYS A 15 -41.15 -21.46 39.31
C CYS A 15 -42.06 -20.55 38.47
N ASP A 16 -41.64 -19.30 38.29
CA ASP A 16 -42.09 -18.39 37.23
C ASP A 16 -41.42 -18.75 35.89
N GLU A 17 -42.23 -19.01 34.87
CA GLU A 17 -41.84 -18.97 33.47
C GLU A 17 -41.62 -17.51 33.05
N ALA A 18 -40.36 -17.05 33.07
CA ALA A 18 -39.99 -15.77 32.48
C ALA A 18 -39.83 -15.94 30.96
N SER A 19 -40.74 -15.32 30.21
CA SER A 19 -40.67 -15.15 28.76
C SER A 19 -39.43 -14.33 28.39
N ASN A 20 -38.41 -14.99 27.85
CA ASN A 20 -37.27 -14.33 27.22
C ASN A 20 -37.73 -13.79 25.85
N THR A 21 -38.10 -12.52 25.78
CA THR A 21 -38.17 -11.79 24.52
C THR A 21 -36.75 -11.54 24.04
N TYR A 22 -36.27 -12.38 23.13
CA TYR A 22 -35.10 -12.08 22.31
C TYR A 22 -35.44 -10.84 21.48
N VAL A 23 -34.74 -9.75 21.73
CA VAL A 23 -34.64 -8.66 20.77
C VAL A 23 -33.71 -9.18 19.70
N GLU A 24 -34.26 -9.60 18.56
CA GLU A 24 -33.49 -9.80 17.35
C GLU A 24 -32.91 -8.42 16.99
N GLU A 25 -31.59 -8.26 17.15
CA GLU A 25 -30.87 -7.18 16.51
C GLU A 25 -30.99 -7.44 15.01
N ASP A 26 -31.89 -6.71 14.35
CA ASP A 26 -31.99 -6.65 12.90
C ASP A 26 -30.63 -6.20 12.35
N GLU A 27 -29.77 -7.16 12.00
CA GLU A 27 -28.58 -6.90 11.19
C GLU A 27 -29.04 -6.26 9.88
N ASP A 28 -28.68 -5.00 9.68
CA ASP A 28 -28.99 -4.25 8.47
C ASP A 28 -28.57 -5.09 7.25
N PRO A 29 -29.50 -5.51 6.37
CA PRO A 29 -29.20 -6.37 5.24
C PRO A 29 -28.16 -5.76 4.29
N GLY A 30 -27.96 -4.43 4.31
CA GLY A 30 -26.88 -3.77 3.59
C GLY A 30 -25.48 -4.06 4.14
N ILE A 31 -25.34 -4.30 5.44
CA ILE A 31 -24.07 -4.63 6.11
C ILE A 31 -23.67 -6.08 5.79
N ALA A 32 -24.63 -7.02 5.90
CA ALA A 32 -24.39 -8.42 5.57
C ALA A 32 -24.00 -8.60 4.10
N ASP A 33 -24.66 -7.91 3.18
CA ASP A 33 -24.36 -7.96 1.74
C ASP A 33 -23.01 -7.30 1.42
N ALA A 34 -22.68 -6.17 2.05
CA ALA A 34 -21.35 -5.56 1.93
C ALA A 34 -20.23 -6.44 2.52
N MET A 35 -20.51 -7.17 3.61
CA MET A 35 -19.58 -8.15 4.19
C MET A 35 -19.41 -9.38 3.30
N LEU A 36 -20.49 -9.87 2.67
CA LEU A 36 -20.45 -10.96 1.68
C LEU A 36 -19.62 -10.56 0.47
N GLN A 37 -19.88 -9.37 -0.11
CA GLN A 37 -19.11 -8.83 -1.23
C GLN A 37 -17.63 -8.63 -0.86
N ARG A 38 -17.34 -8.13 0.35
CA ARG A 38 -15.97 -8.06 0.89
C ARG A 38 -15.33 -9.43 0.99
N GLY A 39 -16.06 -10.44 1.48
CA GLY A 39 -15.58 -11.81 1.62
C GLY A 39 -15.28 -12.46 0.27
N GLU A 40 -16.16 -12.27 -0.72
CA GLU A 40 -15.98 -12.75 -2.09
C GLU A 40 -14.79 -12.08 -2.77
N TYR A 41 -14.63 -10.77 -2.60
CA TYR A 41 -13.52 -10.02 -3.18
C TYR A 41 -12.16 -10.44 -2.59
N LEU A 42 -12.06 -10.55 -1.26
CA LEU A 42 -10.86 -11.09 -0.61
C LEU A 42 -10.60 -12.55 -1.00
N ARG A 43 -11.64 -13.32 -1.30
CA ARG A 43 -11.50 -14.67 -1.83
C ARG A 43 -10.95 -14.65 -3.27
N GLN A 44 -11.39 -13.73 -4.13
CA GLN A 44 -10.83 -13.57 -5.47
C GLN A 44 -9.35 -13.15 -5.44
N LEU A 45 -8.98 -12.20 -4.58
CA LEU A 45 -7.57 -11.83 -4.38
C LEU A 45 -6.72 -13.02 -3.92
N ARG A 46 -7.26 -13.85 -3.00
CA ARG A 46 -6.60 -15.09 -2.56
C ARG A 46 -6.50 -16.14 -3.67
N LEU A 47 -7.54 -16.31 -4.47
CA LEU A 47 -7.52 -17.24 -5.62
C LEU A 47 -6.51 -16.81 -6.68
N LEU A 48 -6.41 -15.50 -6.96
CA LEU A 48 -5.41 -14.97 -7.89
C LEU A 48 -3.99 -15.16 -7.34
N ALA A 49 -3.78 -14.94 -6.04
CA ALA A 49 -2.50 -15.23 -5.38
C ALA A 49 -2.14 -16.73 -5.45
N GLN A 50 -3.12 -17.62 -5.25
CA GLN A 50 -2.93 -19.07 -5.39
C GLN A 50 -2.64 -19.50 -6.83
N ALA A 51 -3.24 -18.82 -7.81
CA ALA A 51 -2.97 -19.08 -9.23
C ALA A 51 -1.53 -18.70 -9.59
N ASP A 52 -1.07 -17.51 -9.18
CA ASP A 52 0.33 -17.10 -9.33
C ASP A 52 1.29 -18.05 -8.60
N GLU A 53 0.89 -18.53 -7.40
CA GLU A 53 1.64 -19.52 -6.61
C GLU A 53 1.76 -20.87 -7.33
N ALA A 54 0.69 -21.33 -7.97
CA ALA A 54 0.66 -22.56 -8.75
C ALA A 54 1.47 -22.44 -10.05
N GLU A 55 1.43 -21.28 -10.72
CA GLU A 55 2.31 -20.98 -11.85
C GLU A 55 3.79 -21.04 -11.44
N ARG A 56 4.15 -20.52 -10.25
CA ARG A 56 5.51 -20.66 -9.70
C ARG A 56 5.93 -22.11 -9.54
N HIS A 57 5.07 -22.96 -8.97
CA HIS A 57 5.39 -24.39 -8.80
C HIS A 57 5.53 -25.13 -10.14
N ALA A 58 4.91 -24.63 -11.21
CA ALA A 58 5.05 -25.19 -12.55
C ALA A 58 6.33 -24.72 -13.26
N ASP A 59 6.77 -23.48 -13.04
CA ASP A 59 7.98 -22.90 -13.66
C ASP A 59 9.29 -23.37 -12.98
N VAL A 60 9.26 -23.85 -11.73
CA VAL A 60 10.44 -24.32 -10.97
C VAL A 60 10.90 -25.74 -11.35
N GLN A 61 10.65 -26.21 -12.58
CA GLN A 61 11.19 -27.48 -13.11
C GLN A 61 12.62 -27.39 -13.69
N GLU A 62 13.39 -26.35 -13.36
CA GLU A 62 14.84 -26.32 -13.61
C GLU A 62 15.59 -26.48 -12.27
N GLU A 63 16.28 -27.61 -12.10
CA GLU A 63 17.07 -27.90 -10.90
C GLU A 63 18.21 -26.88 -10.70
N PRO A 64 18.55 -26.50 -9.45
CA PRO A 64 19.66 -25.59 -9.21
C PRO A 64 21.00 -26.28 -9.49
N HIS A 65 21.86 -25.62 -10.26
CA HIS A 65 23.27 -26.00 -10.33
C HIS A 65 23.97 -25.68 -9.00
N GLU A 66 24.35 -26.72 -8.26
CA GLU A 66 25.25 -26.62 -7.10
C GLU A 66 26.64 -26.12 -7.53
N ASN A 67 26.95 -24.87 -7.20
CA ASN A 67 28.24 -24.35 -6.69
C ASN A 67 28.48 -22.91 -7.16
N ASP A 68 27.99 -21.96 -6.36
CA ASP A 68 28.69 -20.73 -5.94
C ASP A 68 27.88 -20.19 -4.75
N LEU A 69 28.51 -19.51 -3.79
CA LEU A 69 27.79 -18.82 -2.71
C LEU A 69 27.00 -17.67 -3.33
N GLU A 70 25.82 -17.98 -3.88
CA GLU A 70 24.95 -16.98 -4.48
C GLU A 70 24.62 -15.90 -3.43
N PRO A 71 24.68 -14.61 -3.79
CA PRO A 71 24.23 -13.55 -2.89
C PRO A 71 22.79 -13.82 -2.43
N GLN A 72 22.58 -13.77 -1.12
CA GLN A 72 21.28 -14.02 -0.51
C GLN A 72 20.65 -12.74 0.02
N ASP A 73 19.32 -12.73 0.06
CA ASP A 73 18.54 -11.72 0.76
C ASP A 73 18.91 -11.71 2.25
N GLN A 74 19.24 -10.54 2.77
CA GLN A 74 19.49 -10.34 4.19
C GLN A 74 18.16 -10.12 4.90
N THR A 75 17.78 -11.12 5.70
CA THR A 75 16.58 -11.10 6.52
C THR A 75 16.94 -11.19 8.00
N ASP A 76 16.31 -10.37 8.82
CA ASP A 76 16.45 -10.38 10.27
C ASP A 76 15.11 -10.77 10.92
N GLU A 77 15.15 -11.52 12.03
CA GLU A 77 13.95 -11.83 12.82
C GLU A 77 13.80 -10.85 13.99
N LEU A 78 12.61 -10.28 14.16
CA LEU A 78 12.28 -9.42 15.29
C LEU A 78 12.15 -10.27 16.57
N PRO A 79 12.78 -9.86 17.68
CA PRO A 79 12.67 -10.55 18.95
C PRO A 79 11.21 -10.80 19.35
N ASP A 80 10.93 -12.00 19.86
CA ASP A 80 9.66 -12.40 20.47
C ASP A 80 8.40 -12.22 19.60
N SER A 81 8.52 -12.03 18.28
CA SER A 81 7.36 -11.76 17.41
C SER A 81 7.23 -12.65 16.18
N HIS A 82 8.18 -13.57 15.93
CA HIS A 82 8.27 -14.38 14.68
C HIS A 82 8.17 -13.55 13.39
N LYS A 83 8.25 -12.23 13.48
CA LYS A 83 8.14 -11.33 12.35
C LYS A 83 9.51 -11.12 11.72
N THR A 84 9.57 -11.11 10.39
CA THR A 84 10.81 -10.95 9.64
C THR A 84 10.92 -9.56 9.01
N VAL A 85 12.16 -9.08 8.88
CA VAL A 85 12.50 -7.83 8.19
C VAL A 85 13.48 -8.14 7.07
N LEU A 86 13.13 -7.81 5.83
CA LEU A 86 14.04 -7.87 4.68
C LEU A 86 14.76 -6.53 4.50
N ARG A 87 16.07 -6.57 4.32
CA ARG A 87 16.86 -5.41 3.87
C ARG A 87 16.84 -5.35 2.35
N TYR A 88 16.04 -4.45 1.78
CA TYR A 88 15.80 -4.43 0.33
C TYR A 88 17.08 -4.16 -0.49
N GLU A 89 18.05 -3.44 0.06
CA GLU A 89 19.35 -3.22 -0.61
C GLU A 89 20.11 -4.53 -0.87
N SER A 90 19.95 -5.56 -0.02
CA SER A 90 20.54 -6.87 -0.26
C SER A 90 19.95 -7.54 -1.50
N TYR A 91 18.63 -7.41 -1.70
CA TYR A 91 17.96 -7.87 -2.91
C TYR A 91 18.41 -7.08 -4.16
N LEU A 92 18.58 -5.76 -4.04
CA LEU A 92 19.08 -4.93 -5.14
C LEU A 92 20.48 -5.33 -5.65
N SER A 93 21.26 -6.07 -4.86
CA SER A 93 22.59 -6.54 -5.25
C SER A 93 22.59 -7.72 -6.24
N HIS A 94 21.52 -8.51 -6.30
CA HIS A 94 21.44 -9.71 -7.15
C HIS A 94 20.20 -9.77 -8.03
N GLN A 95 19.07 -9.18 -7.60
CA GLN A 95 17.83 -8.97 -8.34
C GLN A 95 17.37 -10.14 -9.22
N ARG A 96 16.55 -11.03 -8.65
CA ARG A 96 15.88 -12.11 -9.38
C ARG A 96 14.52 -11.65 -9.91
N TYR A 97 14.38 -11.58 -11.24
CA TYR A 97 13.22 -10.95 -11.89
C TYR A 97 12.03 -11.88 -12.18
N TYR A 98 12.18 -13.19 -11.96
CA TYR A 98 11.20 -14.20 -12.34
C TYR A 98 10.24 -14.60 -11.21
N ASP A 99 10.40 -14.07 -10.00
CA ASP A 99 9.53 -14.35 -8.87
C ASP A 99 8.93 -13.04 -8.31
N ASP A 100 7.67 -12.79 -8.64
CA ASP A 100 6.91 -11.64 -8.13
C ASP A 100 6.50 -11.81 -6.66
N LEU A 101 6.51 -13.04 -6.14
CA LEU A 101 6.10 -13.38 -4.77
C LEU A 101 7.30 -13.71 -3.87
N LYS A 102 8.53 -13.41 -4.32
CA LYS A 102 9.79 -13.68 -3.61
C LYS A 102 9.84 -13.21 -2.16
N HIS A 103 9.08 -12.18 -1.80
CA HIS A 103 9.05 -11.58 -0.45
C HIS A 103 7.68 -11.71 0.23
N VAL A 104 6.83 -12.63 -0.24
CA VAL A 104 5.45 -12.81 0.26
C VAL A 104 5.39 -13.23 1.73
N ASP A 105 6.41 -13.93 2.22
CA ASP A 105 6.50 -14.41 3.61
C ASP A 105 7.34 -13.48 4.51
N ILE A 106 7.63 -12.27 4.03
CA ILE A 106 8.32 -11.23 4.79
C ILE A 106 7.31 -10.30 5.45
N ASN A 107 7.47 -9.98 6.74
CA ASN A 107 6.54 -9.07 7.42
C ASN A 107 6.87 -7.59 7.17
N PHE A 108 8.15 -7.22 7.10
CA PHE A 108 8.57 -5.84 6.85
C PHE A 108 9.66 -5.78 5.79
N ILE A 109 9.64 -4.76 4.95
CA ILE A 109 10.72 -4.47 4.01
C ILE A 109 11.33 -3.11 4.36
N ASP A 110 12.62 -3.12 4.70
CA ASP A 110 13.43 -1.92 4.90
C ASP A 110 14.04 -1.48 3.58
N TYR A 111 13.51 -0.39 3.04
CA TYR A 111 13.97 0.23 1.79
C TYR A 111 15.21 1.12 1.98
N GLY A 112 15.76 1.16 3.19
CA GLY A 112 16.92 1.97 3.54
C GLY A 112 16.59 3.45 3.63
N ILE A 113 17.64 4.29 3.60
CA ILE A 113 17.49 5.74 3.63
C ILE A 113 17.08 6.24 2.25
N VAL A 114 15.93 6.89 2.20
CA VAL A 114 15.38 7.49 0.99
C VAL A 114 15.74 8.97 0.98
N THR A 115 16.42 9.42 -0.07
CA THR A 115 16.83 10.83 -0.24
C THR A 115 16.37 11.34 -1.60
N GLY A 116 15.89 12.57 -1.65
CA GLY A 116 15.59 13.26 -2.90
C GLY A 116 16.73 14.17 -3.37
N SER A 117 16.35 15.23 -4.08
CA SER A 117 17.28 16.24 -4.60
C SER A 117 17.94 17.08 -3.49
N GLU A 118 17.33 17.17 -2.32
CA GLU A 118 17.83 17.89 -1.14
C GLU A 118 18.61 16.96 -0.19
N PRO A 119 19.94 17.13 0.00
CA PRO A 119 20.75 16.20 0.81
C PRO A 119 20.44 16.17 2.32
N GLN A 120 19.74 17.20 2.79
CA GLN A 120 19.40 17.42 4.21
C GLN A 120 18.04 16.83 4.60
N THR A 121 17.21 16.46 3.62
CA THR A 121 15.86 15.91 3.82
C THR A 121 15.79 14.49 3.27
N GLY A 122 14.80 13.73 3.70
CA GLY A 122 14.74 12.30 3.46
C GLY A 122 14.65 11.51 4.77
N GLY A 123 14.63 10.20 4.68
CA GLY A 123 14.61 9.36 5.87
C GLY A 123 14.47 7.89 5.54
N ARG A 124 14.71 7.05 6.55
CA ARG A 124 14.48 5.62 6.41
C ARG A 124 13.00 5.32 6.14
N LEU A 125 12.74 4.34 5.29
CA LEU A 125 11.40 3.84 5.01
C LEU A 125 11.35 2.34 5.27
N ILE A 126 10.49 1.93 6.21
CA ILE A 126 10.20 0.51 6.45
C ILE A 126 8.70 0.30 6.26
N VAL A 127 8.32 -0.69 5.46
CA VAL A 127 6.93 -0.94 5.09
C VAL A 127 6.51 -2.32 5.56
N GLU A 128 5.40 -2.40 6.29
CA GLU A 128 4.74 -3.64 6.70
C GLU A 128 3.94 -4.25 5.55
N GLN A 129 3.98 -5.58 5.47
CA GLN A 129 3.15 -6.41 4.61
C GLN A 129 2.15 -7.20 5.46
N GLU A 130 0.98 -7.48 4.88
CA GLU A 130 -0.04 -8.32 5.48
C GLU A 130 -0.63 -9.28 4.45
N LYS A 131 -0.03 -10.48 4.35
CA LYS A 131 -0.42 -11.54 3.41
C LYS A 131 -1.92 -11.90 3.48
N ALA A 132 -2.55 -11.76 4.65
CA ALA A 132 -3.97 -12.03 4.83
C ALA A 132 -4.89 -11.12 3.99
N LEU A 133 -4.41 -9.92 3.61
CA LEU A 133 -5.13 -8.96 2.76
C LEU A 133 -4.95 -9.25 1.25
N GLY A 134 -4.29 -10.36 0.89
CA GLY A 134 -4.05 -10.75 -0.50
C GLY A 134 -3.04 -9.82 -1.18
N LYS A 135 -3.15 -9.67 -2.51
CA LYS A 135 -2.17 -8.91 -3.32
C LYS A 135 -1.99 -7.45 -2.88
N GLY A 136 -3.04 -6.82 -2.35
CA GLY A 136 -2.96 -5.45 -1.84
C GLY A 136 -2.13 -5.31 -0.55
N GLY A 137 -1.97 -6.41 0.20
CA GLY A 137 -1.14 -6.44 1.41
C GLY A 137 0.35 -6.69 1.15
N LEU A 138 0.77 -6.79 -0.11
CA LEU A 138 2.15 -7.11 -0.49
C LEU A 138 2.84 -5.92 -1.16
N CYS A 139 4.16 -5.86 -1.02
CA CYS A 139 5.00 -4.87 -1.67
C CYS A 139 5.44 -5.37 -3.05
N TRP A 140 5.23 -4.54 -4.08
CA TRP A 140 5.52 -4.90 -5.47
C TRP A 140 6.70 -4.10 -6.04
N ASP A 141 7.54 -4.74 -6.87
CA ASP A 141 8.69 -4.11 -7.55
C ASP A 141 8.28 -2.84 -8.31
N ALA A 142 7.12 -2.89 -8.98
CA ALA A 142 6.60 -1.80 -9.79
C ALA A 142 6.36 -0.51 -9.00
N ALA A 143 6.05 -0.62 -7.70
CA ALA A 143 5.86 0.53 -6.81
C ALA A 143 7.19 1.21 -6.49
N PHE A 144 8.21 0.42 -6.12
CA PHE A 144 9.55 0.94 -5.87
C PHE A 144 10.15 1.58 -7.13
N ILE A 145 10.00 0.92 -8.29
CA ILE A 145 10.52 1.40 -9.58
C ILE A 145 9.86 2.72 -9.99
N LEU A 146 8.54 2.83 -9.84
CA LEU A 146 7.80 4.06 -10.16
C LEU A 146 8.24 5.23 -9.28
N ALA A 147 8.33 5.01 -7.98
CA ALA A 147 8.75 6.06 -7.04
C ALA A 147 10.17 6.53 -7.33
N GLU A 148 11.14 5.63 -7.54
CA GLU A 148 12.51 6.05 -7.84
C GLU A 148 12.63 6.82 -9.16
N HIS A 149 11.88 6.41 -10.18
CA HIS A 149 11.82 7.15 -11.44
C HIS A 149 11.35 8.59 -11.19
N LEU A 150 10.24 8.75 -10.48
CA LEU A 150 9.66 10.05 -10.17
C LEU A 150 10.55 10.91 -9.28
N ILE A 151 11.27 10.32 -8.31
CA ILE A 151 12.27 11.02 -7.50
C ILE A 151 13.40 11.55 -8.39
N GLN A 152 13.90 10.73 -9.32
CA GLN A 152 14.99 11.13 -10.23
C GLN A 152 14.55 12.17 -11.25
N THR A 153 13.28 12.17 -11.65
CA THR A 153 12.69 13.13 -12.60
C THR A 153 11.92 14.25 -11.90
N GLU A 154 12.10 14.44 -10.58
CA GLU A 154 11.43 15.49 -9.79
C GLU A 154 11.42 16.86 -10.48
N PRO A 155 12.54 17.37 -11.05
CA PRO A 155 12.58 18.68 -11.69
C PRO A 155 11.65 18.84 -12.90
N GLU A 156 11.14 17.74 -13.47
CA GLU A 156 10.24 17.75 -14.62
C GLU A 156 8.78 17.98 -14.22
N TRP A 157 8.39 17.65 -12.99
CA TRP A 157 6.99 17.64 -12.57
C TRP A 157 6.73 18.44 -11.28
N ASN A 158 7.69 18.52 -10.35
CA ASN A 158 7.59 19.31 -9.11
C ASN A 158 8.06 20.76 -9.33
N VAL A 159 7.49 21.45 -10.33
CA VAL A 159 7.93 22.80 -10.75
C VAL A 159 7.16 23.95 -10.10
N CYS A 160 6.11 23.63 -9.35
CA CYS A 160 5.22 24.62 -8.76
C CYS A 160 5.81 25.21 -7.47
N LYS A 161 5.57 26.51 -7.24
CA LYS A 161 5.92 27.18 -5.98
C LYS A 161 5.02 26.79 -4.80
N ASN A 162 3.82 26.32 -5.11
CA ASN A 162 2.87 25.79 -4.12
C ASN A 162 3.15 24.31 -3.89
N VAL A 163 2.62 23.76 -2.80
CA VAL A 163 2.72 22.33 -2.50
C VAL A 163 2.16 21.51 -3.66
N THR A 164 2.97 20.62 -4.20
CA THR A 164 2.54 19.66 -5.22
C THR A 164 1.71 18.57 -4.56
N ARG A 165 0.46 18.43 -5.03
CA ARG A 165 -0.51 17.49 -4.48
C ARG A 165 -0.51 16.23 -5.33
N VAL A 166 -0.15 15.11 -4.71
CA VAL A 166 -0.07 13.79 -5.34
C VAL A 166 -1.14 12.90 -4.75
N VAL A 167 -1.83 12.13 -5.59
CA VAL A 167 -2.67 11.01 -5.14
C VAL A 167 -2.11 9.72 -5.71
N GLU A 168 -1.97 8.70 -4.87
CA GLU A 168 -1.67 7.34 -5.30
C GLU A 168 -2.95 6.52 -5.29
N LEU A 169 -3.28 5.92 -6.42
CA LEU A 169 -4.41 5.00 -6.60
C LEU A 169 -3.92 3.56 -6.42
N GLY A 170 -4.65 2.75 -5.65
CA GLY A 170 -4.29 1.35 -5.44
C GLY A 170 -2.95 1.21 -4.71
N SER A 171 -2.78 1.99 -3.64
CA SER A 171 -1.53 2.07 -2.89
C SER A 171 -1.07 0.75 -2.28
N GLY A 172 -2.00 -0.16 -1.96
CA GLY A 172 -1.68 -1.39 -1.23
C GLY A 172 -1.03 -1.08 0.11
N THR A 173 0.25 -1.40 0.22
CA THR A 173 1.09 -1.09 1.38
C THR A 173 1.56 0.37 1.44
N GLY A 174 1.47 1.11 0.32
CA GLY A 174 1.85 2.52 0.19
C GLY A 174 3.31 2.76 -0.23
N VAL A 175 4.04 1.75 -0.70
CA VAL A 175 5.48 1.86 -1.04
C VAL A 175 5.77 3.07 -1.95
N CYS A 176 5.04 3.22 -3.06
CA CYS A 176 5.37 4.27 -4.03
C CYS A 176 5.06 5.66 -3.44
N GLY A 177 3.87 5.87 -2.90
CA GLY A 177 3.50 7.15 -2.31
C GLY A 177 4.36 7.56 -1.11
N LEU A 178 4.71 6.62 -0.22
CA LEU A 178 5.52 6.91 0.96
C LEU A 178 7.00 7.17 0.59
N LEU A 179 7.56 6.49 -0.41
CA LEU A 179 8.89 6.82 -0.96
C LEU A 179 8.91 8.26 -1.49
N LEU A 180 7.90 8.64 -2.27
CA LEU A 180 7.78 10.00 -2.80
C LEU A 180 7.69 11.04 -1.67
N ALA A 181 6.82 10.81 -0.69
CA ALA A 181 6.67 11.72 0.44
C ALA A 181 7.94 11.83 1.31
N LYS A 182 8.77 10.78 1.38
CA LYS A 182 10.07 10.83 2.05
C LYS A 182 11.06 11.70 1.28
N ALA A 183 11.14 11.53 -0.04
CA ALA A 183 12.20 12.10 -0.87
C ALA A 183 11.93 13.51 -1.38
N VAL A 184 10.68 13.82 -1.73
CA VAL A 184 10.33 15.01 -2.52
C VAL A 184 9.88 16.14 -1.60
N SER A 185 10.56 17.28 -1.66
CA SER A 185 10.20 18.46 -0.87
C SER A 185 9.01 19.20 -1.48
N ASN A 186 8.31 20.00 -0.66
CA ASN A 186 7.12 20.75 -1.10
C ASN A 186 6.05 19.86 -1.76
N CYS A 187 5.92 18.62 -1.28
CA CYS A 187 5.00 17.61 -1.81
C CYS A 187 4.09 17.07 -0.70
N HIS A 188 2.79 16.91 -1.01
CA HIS A 188 1.85 16.18 -0.17
C HIS A 188 1.29 15.00 -0.95
N VAL A 189 1.48 13.78 -0.42
CA VAL A 189 1.01 12.55 -1.04
C VAL A 189 -0.18 11.98 -0.27
N CYS A 190 -1.31 11.78 -0.94
CA CYS A 190 -2.44 11.03 -0.41
C CYS A 190 -2.39 9.60 -0.96
N ILE A 191 -2.09 8.63 -0.11
CA ILE A 191 -2.14 7.19 -0.47
C ILE A 191 -3.58 6.70 -0.34
N THR A 192 -4.08 6.03 -1.38
CA THR A 192 -5.48 5.62 -1.45
C THR A 192 -5.68 4.20 -1.95
N ASP A 193 -6.64 3.52 -1.34
CA ASP A 193 -7.02 2.16 -1.72
C ASP A 193 -8.45 1.87 -1.22
N LEU A 194 -8.86 0.61 -1.31
CA LEU A 194 -10.10 0.07 -0.80
C LEU A 194 -10.16 0.14 0.74
N PRO A 195 -11.37 0.18 1.33
CA PRO A 195 -11.56 0.23 2.79
C PRO A 195 -10.79 -0.84 3.56
N GLN A 196 -10.60 -2.02 2.98
CA GLN A 196 -9.94 -3.15 3.62
C GLN A 196 -8.44 -2.94 3.82
N LEU A 197 -7.81 -2.05 3.05
CA LEU A 197 -6.37 -1.77 3.17
C LEU A 197 -6.10 -0.49 3.97
N GLU A 198 -7.14 0.24 4.37
CA GLU A 198 -6.99 1.50 5.10
C GLU A 198 -6.15 1.33 6.38
N GLU A 199 -6.39 0.26 7.14
CA GLU A 199 -5.65 -0.01 8.37
C GLU A 199 -4.15 -0.26 8.11
N LEU A 200 -3.82 -1.02 7.05
CA LEU A 200 -2.43 -1.26 6.67
C LEU A 200 -1.74 0.02 6.21
N MET A 201 -2.41 0.80 5.35
CA MET A 201 -1.91 2.11 4.90
C MET A 201 -1.66 3.05 6.09
N ARG A 202 -2.57 3.10 7.06
CA ARG A 202 -2.42 3.93 8.27
C ARG A 202 -1.26 3.47 9.15
N ARG A 203 -1.09 2.16 9.35
CA ARG A 203 0.08 1.63 10.09
C ARG A 203 1.39 1.99 9.39
N ASN A 204 1.49 1.82 8.08
CA ASN A 204 2.68 2.20 7.32
C ASN A 204 2.93 3.70 7.31
N LEU A 205 1.89 4.53 7.22
CA LEU A 205 1.99 5.97 7.38
C LEU A 205 2.53 6.34 8.77
N ASN A 206 1.91 5.82 9.83
CA ASN A 206 2.28 6.12 11.21
C ASN A 206 3.69 5.65 11.55
N LEU A 207 4.08 4.46 11.08
CA LEU A 207 5.42 3.92 11.24
C LEU A 207 6.47 4.89 10.68
N ASN A 208 6.19 5.53 9.53
CA ASN A 208 7.19 6.29 8.81
C ASN A 208 7.12 7.81 9.01
N PHE A 209 5.97 8.39 9.37
CA PHE A 209 5.76 9.85 9.36
C PHE A 209 5.33 10.44 10.72
N SER A 210 5.09 9.62 11.75
CA SER A 210 4.74 10.13 13.08
C SER A 210 5.99 10.59 13.84
N ALA A 211 6.26 11.89 13.78
CA ALA A 211 7.32 12.54 14.55
C ALA A 211 6.91 12.66 16.03
N THR A 212 7.03 11.57 16.79
CA THR A 212 6.92 11.53 18.27
C THR A 212 5.67 12.16 18.88
N GLN A 213 4.81 11.30 19.46
CA GLN A 213 4.14 11.43 20.78
C GLN A 213 2.67 10.95 20.77
N HIS A 214 2.35 10.10 21.76
CA HIS A 214 1.02 9.84 22.33
C HIS A 214 0.09 8.76 21.75
N GLU A 215 0.56 7.79 20.98
CA GLU A 215 -0.16 6.51 20.86
C GLU A 215 0.77 5.37 21.33
N LYS A 216 0.41 4.80 22.49
CA LYS A 216 1.21 3.82 23.25
C LYS A 216 1.09 2.39 22.72
N GLU A 217 0.48 2.18 21.56
CA GLU A 217 0.15 0.85 21.05
C GLU A 217 0.72 0.65 19.65
N GLY A 218 2.01 0.34 19.54
CA GLY A 218 2.65 0.01 18.28
C GLY A 218 4.17 0.14 18.30
N LEU A 219 4.86 -0.59 17.42
CA LEU A 219 6.30 -0.42 17.17
C LEU A 219 6.53 0.89 16.41
N THR A 220 7.39 1.76 16.91
CA THR A 220 7.87 2.93 16.15
C THR A 220 8.99 2.51 15.18
N LEU A 221 9.32 3.37 14.21
CA LEU A 221 10.46 3.14 13.33
C LEU A 221 11.77 2.99 14.10
N ALA A 222 11.94 3.80 15.15
CA ALA A 222 13.13 3.75 16.00
C ALA A 222 13.20 2.42 16.77
N ASP A 223 12.06 1.94 17.29
CA ASP A 223 11.98 0.64 17.95
C ASP A 223 12.32 -0.49 16.97
N LEU A 224 11.71 -0.47 15.79
CA LEU A 224 11.91 -1.50 14.78
C LEU A 224 13.39 -1.59 14.38
N VAL A 225 14.02 -0.47 14.01
CA VAL A 225 15.44 -0.44 13.63
C VAL A 225 16.34 -0.92 14.78
N ALA A 226 16.05 -0.51 16.02
CA ALA A 226 16.81 -0.95 17.19
C ALA A 226 16.70 -2.46 17.44
N LEU A 227 15.56 -3.09 17.09
CA LEU A 227 15.30 -4.50 17.33
C LEU A 227 16.05 -5.43 16.37
N TYR A 228 16.09 -5.12 15.07
CA TYR A 228 16.73 -6.01 14.07
C TYR A 228 18.12 -5.55 13.62
N ASN A 229 18.59 -4.39 14.08
CA ASN A 229 19.87 -3.85 13.63
C ASN A 229 20.59 -3.01 14.68
N SER A 230 21.25 -3.68 15.63
CA SER A 230 21.98 -3.01 16.73
C SER A 230 23.12 -2.07 16.26
N ASN A 231 23.62 -2.25 15.04
CA ASN A 231 24.72 -1.44 14.48
C ASN A 231 24.23 -0.22 13.68
N ASP A 232 22.98 -0.19 13.24
CA ASP A 232 22.34 0.99 12.61
C ASP A 232 21.32 1.66 13.54
N LEU A 233 21.61 1.71 14.86
CA LEU A 233 20.87 2.61 15.74
C LEU A 233 20.71 3.97 15.05
N PRO A 234 19.51 4.57 15.02
CA PRO A 234 19.27 5.77 14.24
C PRO A 234 20.31 6.85 14.54
N SER A 235 21.28 7.03 13.63
CA SER A 235 22.14 8.20 13.63
C SER A 235 21.26 9.43 13.36
N ASP A 236 21.77 10.65 13.62
CA ASP A 236 21.02 11.86 13.25
C ASP A 236 20.62 11.87 11.76
N ASP A 237 21.38 11.22 10.88
CA ASP A 237 21.04 11.03 9.46
C ASP A 237 19.79 10.16 9.24
N ASN A 238 19.52 9.15 10.08
CA ASN A 238 18.30 8.33 10.04
C ASN A 238 17.06 9.07 10.58
N ARG A 239 17.25 10.21 11.25
CA ARG A 239 16.18 11.05 11.84
C ARG A 239 15.88 12.31 11.03
N LYS A 240 16.39 12.39 9.81
CA LYS A 240 16.04 13.50 8.92
C LYS A 240 14.51 13.59 8.78
N PRO A 241 13.94 14.81 8.84
CA PRO A 241 12.53 14.98 8.57
C PRO A 241 12.25 14.55 7.13
N SER A 242 11.08 13.94 6.91
CA SER A 242 10.60 13.68 5.56
C SER A 242 10.62 14.99 4.76
N ALA A 243 11.02 14.93 3.50
CA ALA A 243 11.05 16.11 2.64
C ALA A 243 9.62 16.64 2.40
N GLY A 244 8.66 15.72 2.25
CA GLY A 244 7.24 16.01 2.08
C GLY A 244 6.39 15.51 3.23
N THR A 245 5.08 15.45 2.98
CA THR A 245 4.06 14.96 3.91
C THR A 245 3.19 13.91 3.24
N ALA A 246 2.56 13.05 4.04
CA ALA A 246 1.68 12.01 3.54
C ALA A 246 0.38 11.93 4.36
N SER A 247 -0.69 11.44 3.73
CA SER A 247 -1.97 11.08 4.35
C SER A 247 -2.52 9.82 3.72
N ALA A 248 -3.45 9.14 4.40
CA ALA A 248 -4.11 7.94 3.90
C ALA A 248 -5.64 8.13 3.87
N ALA A 249 -6.27 7.73 2.78
CA ALA A 249 -7.72 7.82 2.59
C ALA A 249 -8.27 6.63 1.79
N VAL A 250 -9.57 6.38 1.92
CA VAL A 250 -10.29 5.42 1.08
C VAL A 250 -10.65 6.07 -0.25
N LEU A 251 -10.41 5.37 -1.35
CA LEU A 251 -10.86 5.77 -2.68
C LEU A 251 -11.19 4.54 -3.52
N ARG A 252 -12.48 4.27 -3.73
CA ARG A 252 -12.93 3.25 -4.67
C ARG A 252 -13.01 3.85 -6.07
N TRP A 253 -12.46 3.13 -7.05
CA TRP A 253 -12.54 3.55 -8.44
C TRP A 253 -13.98 3.42 -8.96
N GLY A 254 -14.42 4.39 -9.76
CA GLY A 254 -15.80 4.46 -10.25
C GLY A 254 -16.82 4.96 -9.21
N GLU A 255 -16.39 5.40 -8.02
CA GLU A 255 -17.26 5.86 -6.94
C GLU A 255 -17.03 7.36 -6.63
N PRO A 256 -17.72 8.29 -7.32
CA PRO A 256 -17.47 9.73 -7.20
C PRO A 256 -17.60 10.31 -5.77
N LYS A 257 -18.34 9.64 -4.88
CA LYS A 257 -18.48 10.03 -3.47
C LYS A 257 -17.17 9.96 -2.69
N ASP A 258 -16.22 9.14 -3.16
CA ASP A 258 -14.89 8.99 -2.56
C ASP A 258 -13.87 9.96 -3.19
N TYR A 259 -14.21 10.63 -4.30
CA TYR A 259 -13.31 11.57 -4.98
C TYR A 259 -13.27 12.88 -4.21
N ARG A 260 -12.43 12.91 -3.18
CA ARG A 260 -12.19 14.10 -2.37
C ARG A 260 -10.90 14.75 -2.80
N ASP A 261 -10.84 16.07 -2.58
CA ASP A 261 -9.62 16.84 -2.70
C ASP A 261 -8.99 16.86 -4.10
N GLY A 262 -9.69 16.45 -5.16
CA GLY A 262 -9.27 16.70 -6.55
C GLY A 262 -9.51 18.16 -7.00
N PRO A 263 -8.86 18.63 -8.07
CA PRO A 263 -7.88 17.92 -8.90
C PRO A 263 -6.49 17.85 -8.25
N PHE A 264 -5.71 16.83 -8.62
CA PHE A 264 -4.35 16.62 -8.16
C PHE A 264 -3.31 17.07 -9.19
N ASN A 265 -2.13 17.50 -8.76
CA ASN A 265 -1.05 17.85 -9.68
C ASN A 265 -0.48 16.60 -10.35
N ILE A 266 -0.31 15.53 -9.56
CA ILE A 266 0.22 14.26 -10.02
C ILE A 266 -0.72 13.14 -9.56
N ILE A 267 -1.00 12.20 -10.44
CA ILE A 267 -1.67 10.94 -10.10
C ILE A 267 -0.67 9.81 -10.34
N VAL A 268 -0.47 8.95 -9.34
CA VAL A 268 0.41 7.79 -9.44
C VAL A 268 -0.35 6.50 -9.12
N GLY A 269 0.14 5.36 -9.60
CA GLY A 269 -0.42 4.06 -9.29
C GLY A 269 0.50 2.96 -9.81
N ALA A 270 0.76 1.97 -8.98
CA ALA A 270 1.71 0.91 -9.30
C ALA A 270 1.01 -0.44 -9.45
N ASP A 271 1.10 -1.03 -10.63
CA ASP A 271 0.50 -2.32 -10.97
C ASP A 271 -1.02 -2.41 -10.72
N VAL A 272 -1.71 -1.29 -10.97
CA VAL A 272 -3.15 -1.12 -10.72
C VAL A 272 -4.05 -1.69 -11.82
N VAL A 273 -3.48 -2.04 -12.97
CA VAL A 273 -4.22 -2.60 -14.11
C VAL A 273 -4.13 -4.12 -14.07
N ALA A 274 -5.14 -4.76 -13.50
CA ALA A 274 -5.24 -6.22 -13.44
C ALA A 274 -6.64 -6.69 -13.86
N SER A 275 -6.75 -7.98 -14.22
CA SER A 275 -7.99 -8.60 -14.67
C SER A 275 -9.12 -8.60 -13.64
N LEU A 276 -8.82 -8.33 -12.38
CA LEU A 276 -9.82 -8.25 -11.29
C LEU A 276 -10.53 -6.89 -11.23
N TYR A 277 -10.00 -5.86 -11.89
CA TYR A 277 -10.51 -4.50 -11.81
C TYR A 277 -11.19 -4.09 -13.11
N ASP A 278 -12.17 -3.17 -13.02
CA ASP A 278 -12.72 -2.52 -14.21
C ASP A 278 -11.71 -1.47 -14.72
N PRO A 279 -11.05 -1.71 -15.88
CA PRO A 279 -10.05 -0.80 -16.37
C PRO A 279 -10.64 0.54 -16.81
N ARG A 280 -11.93 0.59 -17.19
CA ARG A 280 -12.61 1.85 -17.55
C ARG A 280 -12.91 2.67 -16.31
N ALA A 281 -13.39 2.05 -15.25
CA ALA A 281 -13.63 2.74 -13.98
C ALA A 281 -12.35 3.39 -13.44
N LEU A 282 -11.20 2.74 -13.58
CA LEU A 282 -9.90 3.32 -13.23
C LEU A 282 -9.58 4.55 -14.12
N ALA A 283 -9.72 4.44 -15.44
CA ALA A 283 -9.46 5.56 -16.36
C ALA A 283 -10.39 6.77 -16.09
N GLU A 284 -11.68 6.52 -15.82
CA GLU A 284 -12.66 7.53 -15.45
C GLU A 284 -12.34 8.18 -14.10
N THR A 285 -11.85 7.40 -13.12
CA THR A 285 -11.37 7.91 -11.84
C THR A 285 -10.19 8.86 -12.05
N ILE A 286 -9.20 8.45 -12.84
CA ILE A 286 -8.03 9.26 -13.17
C ILE A 286 -8.45 10.57 -13.84
N HIS A 287 -9.36 10.52 -14.82
CA HIS A 287 -9.87 11.72 -15.48
C HIS A 287 -10.62 12.62 -14.51
N ALA A 288 -11.49 12.08 -13.65
CA ALA A 288 -12.23 12.86 -12.66
C ALA A 288 -11.32 13.58 -11.65
N LEU A 289 -10.20 12.97 -11.28
CA LEU A 289 -9.21 13.53 -10.35
C LEU A 289 -8.19 14.47 -11.01
N SER A 290 -8.25 14.62 -12.34
CA SER A 290 -7.32 15.43 -13.14
C SER A 290 -7.89 16.79 -13.53
N ASP A 291 -7.04 17.81 -13.66
CA ASP A 291 -7.25 19.03 -14.44
C ASP A 291 -6.37 19.02 -15.71
N ASP A 292 -6.35 20.12 -16.45
CA ASP A 292 -5.55 20.28 -17.68
C ASP A 292 -4.03 20.30 -17.46
N ARG A 293 -3.58 20.42 -16.20
CA ARG A 293 -2.17 20.44 -15.80
C ARG A 293 -1.75 19.18 -15.04
N THR A 294 -2.68 18.28 -14.75
CA THR A 294 -2.37 17.00 -14.10
C THR A 294 -1.47 16.14 -14.99
N ILE A 295 -0.46 15.52 -14.37
CA ILE A 295 0.37 14.50 -15.00
C ILE A 295 0.08 13.16 -14.31
N VAL A 296 -0.22 12.13 -15.10
CA VAL A 296 -0.50 10.79 -14.61
C VAL A 296 0.71 9.90 -14.89
N TYR A 297 1.13 9.11 -13.91
CA TYR A 297 2.18 8.11 -14.04
C TYR A 297 1.74 6.76 -13.46
N LEU A 298 1.61 5.74 -14.29
CA LEU A 298 1.24 4.40 -13.84
C LEU A 298 2.31 3.40 -14.22
N SER A 299 2.79 2.60 -13.27
CA SER A 299 3.66 1.47 -13.60
C SER A 299 2.85 0.20 -13.82
N TYR A 300 3.32 -0.65 -14.72
CA TYR A 300 2.73 -1.96 -15.00
C TYR A 300 3.80 -2.96 -15.47
N LYS A 301 3.60 -4.25 -15.20
CA LYS A 301 4.49 -5.32 -15.66
C LYS A 301 4.09 -5.78 -17.07
N GLY A 302 5.08 -5.98 -17.94
CA GLY A 302 4.95 -6.25 -19.35
C GLY A 302 4.41 -7.64 -19.65
N ARG A 303 3.08 -7.78 -19.57
CA ARG A 303 2.26 -8.67 -20.38
C ARG A 303 0.99 -7.89 -20.71
N LEU A 304 0.92 -7.34 -21.93
CA LEU A 304 -0.28 -6.66 -22.46
C LEU A 304 -1.42 -7.68 -22.52
N SER A 305 -2.22 -7.67 -21.46
CA SER A 305 -3.43 -8.46 -21.34
C SER A 305 -4.62 -7.63 -21.81
N GLY A 306 -5.74 -8.27 -22.15
CA GLY A 306 -6.96 -7.55 -22.57
C GLY A 306 -7.36 -6.37 -21.66
N PRO A 307 -7.24 -6.46 -20.32
CA PRO A 307 -7.46 -5.32 -19.42
C PRO A 307 -6.55 -4.11 -19.68
N HIS A 308 -5.27 -4.32 -20.01
CA HIS A 308 -4.33 -3.24 -20.33
C HIS A 308 -4.74 -2.53 -21.62
N ASP A 309 -5.12 -3.28 -22.65
CA ASP A 309 -5.58 -2.69 -23.90
C ASP A 309 -6.86 -1.87 -23.69
N ILE A 310 -7.81 -2.36 -22.88
CA ILE A 310 -9.04 -1.61 -22.55
C ILE A 310 -8.70 -0.33 -21.79
N PHE A 311 -7.79 -0.41 -20.82
CA PHE A 311 -7.33 0.73 -20.03
C PHE A 311 -6.66 1.79 -20.91
N GLU A 312 -5.67 1.40 -21.71
CA GLU A 312 -4.90 2.32 -22.56
C GLU A 312 -5.81 3.00 -23.59
N ASN A 313 -6.70 2.26 -24.24
CA ASN A 313 -7.69 2.85 -25.16
C ASN A 313 -8.61 3.86 -24.46
N ALA A 314 -9.01 3.60 -23.21
CA ALA A 314 -9.81 4.55 -22.44
C ALA A 314 -9.00 5.81 -22.10
N MET A 315 -7.76 5.65 -21.66
CA MET A 315 -6.84 6.77 -21.39
C MET A 315 -6.59 7.64 -22.63
N GLU A 316 -6.37 7.02 -23.80
CA GLU A 316 -6.17 7.74 -25.07
C GLU A 316 -7.40 8.54 -25.52
N SER A 317 -8.59 8.14 -25.08
CA SER A 317 -9.82 8.92 -25.33
C SER A 317 -10.02 10.09 -24.36
N LEU A 318 -9.34 10.07 -23.21
CA LEU A 318 -9.49 11.02 -22.10
C LEU A 318 -8.32 12.00 -21.98
N PHE A 319 -7.16 11.68 -22.56
CA PHE A 319 -5.93 12.46 -22.50
C PHE A 319 -5.33 12.65 -23.89
N GLY A 320 -4.84 13.86 -24.18
CA GLY A 320 -4.27 14.21 -25.48
C GLY A 320 -2.90 13.60 -25.73
N ILE A 321 -2.19 13.18 -24.68
CA ILE A 321 -0.92 12.46 -24.80
C ILE A 321 -0.95 11.30 -23.82
N VAL A 322 -0.70 10.09 -24.34
CA VAL A 322 -0.47 8.86 -23.58
C VAL A 322 0.77 8.20 -24.15
N GLU A 323 1.82 8.09 -23.35
CA GLU A 323 3.11 7.55 -23.79
C GLU A 323 3.67 6.51 -22.83
N ARG A 324 4.48 5.59 -23.36
CA ARG A 324 5.18 4.57 -22.58
C ARG A 324 6.62 4.99 -22.36
N VAL A 325 7.04 5.05 -21.11
CA VAL A 325 8.35 5.48 -20.65
C VAL A 325 9.08 4.31 -20.01
N LYS A 326 10.36 4.15 -20.33
CA LYS A 326 11.23 3.19 -19.65
C LYS A 326 11.64 3.77 -18.29
N PRO A 327 11.39 3.08 -17.17
CA PRO A 327 11.69 3.62 -15.85
C PRO A 327 13.20 3.76 -15.62
N SER A 328 13.55 4.66 -14.70
CA SER A 328 14.89 4.80 -14.16
C SER A 328 14.87 4.49 -12.66
N SER A 329 15.36 3.31 -12.27
CA SER A 329 15.38 2.83 -10.88
C SER A 329 16.61 1.96 -10.65
N ARG A 330 17.03 1.78 -9.39
CA ARG A 330 18.01 0.77 -8.96
C ARG A 330 17.49 -0.64 -9.15
N ASN A 331 16.19 -0.87 -8.94
CA ASN A 331 15.57 -2.12 -9.37
C ASN A 331 15.43 -2.10 -10.91
N LYS A 332 16.10 -3.05 -11.57
CA LYS A 332 16.24 -3.14 -13.03
C LYS A 332 15.28 -4.16 -13.64
N ASN A 333 14.16 -4.47 -12.98
CA ASN A 333 13.16 -5.40 -13.51
C ASN A 333 12.77 -5.01 -14.95
N PRO A 334 13.15 -5.82 -15.96
CA PRO A 334 12.98 -5.46 -17.36
C PRO A 334 11.51 -5.53 -17.80
N GLY A 335 10.65 -6.13 -16.96
CA GLY A 335 9.22 -6.21 -17.20
C GLY A 335 8.49 -4.92 -16.87
N VAL A 336 9.03 -4.00 -16.07
CA VAL A 336 8.26 -2.84 -15.61
C VAL A 336 8.37 -1.66 -16.59
N TRP A 337 7.21 -1.12 -16.97
CA TRP A 337 7.06 0.08 -17.79
C TRP A 337 6.27 1.14 -17.05
N ILE A 338 6.36 2.40 -17.49
CA ILE A 338 5.56 3.50 -16.98
C ILE A 338 4.69 4.04 -18.13
N LEU A 339 3.39 4.12 -17.92
CA LEU A 339 2.47 4.91 -18.74
C LEU A 339 2.42 6.32 -18.18
N LYS A 340 2.72 7.31 -19.02
CA LYS A 340 2.61 8.73 -18.70
C LYS A 340 1.49 9.34 -19.52
N ALA A 341 0.54 10.02 -18.87
CA ALA A 341 -0.55 10.72 -19.56
C ALA A 341 -0.63 12.19 -19.15
N THR A 342 -0.90 13.07 -20.12
CA THR A 342 -1.03 14.52 -19.94
C THR A 342 -2.10 15.10 -20.87
N ASN A 343 -2.44 16.38 -20.67
CA ASN A 343 -3.41 17.13 -21.46
C ASN A 343 -4.81 16.49 -21.42
N LYS A 344 -5.45 16.53 -20.24
CA LYS A 344 -6.86 16.11 -20.10
C LYS A 344 -7.74 16.74 -21.18
N ILE A 345 -8.56 15.92 -21.84
CA ILE A 345 -9.52 16.30 -22.90
C ILE A 345 -10.89 16.62 -22.31
#